data_AF-A0A100VLA3-F1
#
_entry.id   AF-A0A100VLA3-F1
#
_cell.length_a   1.000
_cell.length_b   1.000
_cell.length_c   1.000
_cell.angle_alpha   90.00
_cell.angle_beta   90.00
_cell.angle_gamma   90.00
#
_symmetry.space_group_name_H-M   'P 1'
#
loop_
_entity.id
_entity.type
_entity.pdbx_description
1 polymer ?
#
loop_
_entity_poly.entity_id
_entity_poly.type
_entity_poly.pdbx_seq_one_letter_code
_entity_poly.pdbx_strand_id
1 'polypeptide(L)'
;MDDYFQTALAGYTSETPISDTMLEKLPLFIQVNLLENIVDHFEEMQRAGKEPEANEELLYLIKCLEEDIPYKGFFHEMYSTEAPFEY
;
A
#
# COMPACT_ATOMS: atom_id res chain seq x y z
N MET A 1 9.22 9.08 2.84
CA MET A 1 7.93 9.21 2.13
C MET A 1 7.78 10.60 1.53
N ASP A 2 7.94 11.65 2.33
CA ASP A 2 7.72 13.05 1.91
C ASP A 2 8.53 13.46 0.67
N ASP A 3 9.85 13.25 0.66
CA ASP A 3 10.71 13.64 -0.47
C ASP A 3 10.30 12.98 -1.79
N TYR A 4 9.90 11.70 -1.73
CA TYR A 4 9.41 10.97 -2.89
C TYR A 4 8.12 11.59 -3.43
N PHE A 5 7.12 11.80 -2.56
CA PHE A 5 5.84 12.37 -2.99
C PHE A 5 5.98 13.82 -3.42
N GLN A 6 6.84 14.63 -2.79
CA GLN A 6 7.14 15.99 -3.25
C GLN A 6 7.71 15.98 -4.67
N THR A 7 8.68 15.11 -4.94
CA THR A 7 9.29 15.00 -6.26
C THR A 7 8.29 14.51 -7.31
N ALA A 8 7.52 13.46 -6.97
CA ALA A 8 6.50 12.91 -7.86
C ALA A 8 5.38 13.92 -8.16
N LEU A 9 4.91 14.64 -7.15
CA LEU A 9 3.87 15.67 -7.31
C LEU A 9 4.39 16.86 -8.11
N ALA A 10 5.62 17.33 -7.88
CA ALA A 10 6.20 18.42 -8.67
C ALA A 10 6.27 18.07 -10.16
N GLY A 11 6.67 16.83 -10.49
CA GLY A 11 6.68 16.36 -11.87
C GLY A 11 5.29 16.15 -12.47
N TYR A 12 4.33 15.62 -11.71
CA TYR A 12 2.98 15.43 -12.20
C TYR A 12 2.25 16.75 -12.45
N THR A 13 2.38 17.69 -11.50
CA THR A 13 1.70 18.99 -11.53
C THR A 13 2.28 19.97 -12.54
N SER A 14 3.49 19.72 -13.08
CA SER A 14 4.04 20.54 -14.17
C SER A 14 3.25 20.41 -15.46
N GLU A 15 2.64 19.24 -15.71
CA GLU A 15 1.89 18.96 -16.93
C GLU A 15 0.37 18.79 -16.67
N THR A 16 -0.03 18.43 -15.45
CA THR A 16 -1.42 18.10 -15.11
C THR A 16 -1.92 18.86 -13.89
N PRO A 17 -2.89 19.78 -14.05
CA PRO A 17 -3.53 20.43 -12.92
C PRO A 17 -4.30 19.44 -12.05
N ILE A 18 -4.09 19.50 -10.74
CA ILE A 18 -4.84 18.76 -9.72
C ILE A 18 -5.16 19.74 -8.58
N SER A 19 -6.36 19.64 -8.01
CA SER A 19 -6.74 20.51 -6.90
C SER A 19 -6.17 20.02 -5.58
N ASP A 20 -5.88 20.95 -4.68
CA ASP A 20 -5.44 20.64 -3.31
C ASP A 20 -6.45 19.72 -2.60
N THR A 21 -7.75 19.94 -2.81
CA THR A 21 -8.82 19.09 -2.25
C THR A 21 -8.73 17.64 -2.71
N MET A 22 -8.28 17.38 -3.95
CA MET A 22 -8.05 16.03 -4.44
C MET A 22 -6.77 15.44 -3.84
N LEU A 23 -5.71 16.23 -3.70
CA LEU A 23 -4.45 15.81 -3.07
C LEU A 23 -4.63 15.45 -1.58
N GLU A 24 -5.49 16.16 -0.87
CA GLU A 24 -5.88 15.83 0.51
C GLU A 24 -6.49 14.42 0.65
N LYS A 25 -6.97 13.82 -0.44
CA LYS A 25 -7.51 12.44 -0.45
C LYS A 25 -6.44 11.37 -0.71
N LEU A 26 -5.21 11.75 -1.04
CA LEU A 26 -4.15 10.79 -1.35
C LEU A 26 -3.89 9.79 -0.20
N PRO A 27 -3.81 10.19 1.08
CA PRO A 27 -3.65 9.22 2.18
C PRO A 27 -4.79 8.20 2.24
N LEU A 28 -6.03 8.65 2.02
CA LEU A 28 -7.19 7.76 1.96
C LEU A 28 -7.07 6.75 0.81
N PHE A 29 -6.66 7.19 -0.38
CA PHE A 29 -6.47 6.27 -1.51
C PHE A 29 -5.35 5.26 -1.28
N ILE A 30 -4.27 5.66 -0.60
CA ILE A 30 -3.19 4.74 -0.19
C ILE A 30 -3.73 3.67 0.76
N GLN A 31 -4.54 4.04 1.75
CA GLN A 31 -5.17 3.09 2.68
C GLN A 31 -6.19 2.17 1.98
N VAL A 32 -7.04 2.73 1.10
CA VAL A 32 -8.01 1.94 0.34
C VAL A 32 -7.30 0.94 -0.57
N ASN A 33 -6.20 1.32 -1.20
CA ASN A 33 -5.41 0.38 -1.99
C ASN A 33 -4.81 -0.73 -1.12
N LEU A 34 -4.31 -0.44 0.09
CA LEU A 34 -3.85 -1.49 1.01
C LEU A 34 -4.97 -2.50 1.33
N LEU A 35 -6.17 -2.01 1.65
CA LEU A 35 -7.34 -2.85 1.90
C LEU A 35 -7.73 -3.69 0.68
N GLU A 36 -7.72 -3.09 -0.51
CA GLU A 36 -7.98 -3.78 -1.78
C GLU A 36 -7.01 -4.96 -1.98
N ASN A 37 -5.71 -4.77 -1.76
CA ASN A 37 -4.73 -5.85 -1.90
C ASN A 37 -4.99 -7.01 -0.92
N ILE A 38 -5.38 -6.71 0.33
CA ILE A 38 -5.74 -7.74 1.32
C ILE A 38 -6.97 -8.53 0.84
N VAL A 39 -8.00 -7.84 0.33
CA VAL A 39 -9.21 -8.48 -0.20
C VAL A 39 -8.91 -9.34 -1.43
N ASP A 40 -8.05 -8.87 -2.34
CA ASP A 40 -7.65 -9.59 -3.55
C ASP A 40 -6.99 -10.95 -3.23
N HIS A 41 -6.14 -11.00 -2.20
CA HIS A 41 -5.57 -12.27 -1.73
C HIS A 41 -6.65 -13.28 -1.31
N PHE A 42 -7.67 -12.83 -0.56
CA PHE A 42 -8.77 -13.72 -0.16
C PHE A 42 -9.63 -14.14 -1.35
N GLU A 43 -9.89 -13.23 -2.30
CA GLU A 43 -10.61 -13.55 -3.54
C GLU A 43 -9.87 -14.60 -4.37
N GLU A 44 -8.54 -14.48 -4.49
CA GLU A 44 -7.72 -15.44 -5.22
C GLU A 44 -7.82 -16.85 -4.60
N MET A 45 -7.71 -16.96 -3.28
CA MET A 45 -7.84 -18.23 -2.55
C MET A 45 -9.22 -18.84 -2.77
N GLN A 46 -10.27 -18.03 -2.63
CA GLN A 46 -11.65 -18.47 -2.87
C GLN A 46 -11.83 -18.99 -4.30
N ARG A 47 -11.32 -18.25 -5.30
CA ARG A 47 -11.38 -18.64 -6.72
C ARG A 47 -10.60 -19.93 -6.99
N ALA A 48 -9.51 -20.16 -6.28
CA ALA A 48 -8.71 -21.38 -6.37
C ALA A 48 -9.30 -22.57 -5.60
N GLY A 49 -10.41 -22.39 -4.86
CA GLY A 49 -10.98 -23.42 -3.98
C GLY A 49 -10.05 -23.78 -2.81
N LYS A 50 -9.17 -22.87 -2.42
CA LYS A 50 -8.28 -23.01 -1.28
C LYS A 50 -8.94 -22.42 -0.04
N GLU A 51 -8.66 -23.03 1.11
CA GLU A 51 -8.98 -22.41 2.39
C GLU A 51 -8.15 -21.12 2.56
N PRO A 52 -8.67 -20.12 3.30
CA PRO A 52 -7.90 -18.92 3.62
C PRO A 52 -6.62 -19.30 4.39
N GLU A 53 -5.47 -19.13 3.76
CA GLU A 53 -4.16 -19.36 4.37
C GLU A 53 -3.33 -18.07 4.27
N ALA A 54 -2.88 -17.55 5.40
CA ALA A 54 -2.11 -16.32 5.43
C ALA A 54 -0.65 -16.61 5.07
N ASN A 55 -0.30 -16.34 3.81
CA ASN A 55 1.09 -16.32 3.38
C ASN A 55 1.82 -15.07 3.93
N GLU A 56 3.14 -15.04 3.81
CA GLU A 56 3.99 -13.96 4.33
C GLU A 56 3.56 -12.58 3.81
N GLU A 57 3.21 -12.48 2.52
CA GLU A 57 2.73 -11.23 1.91
C GLU A 57 1.41 -10.75 2.54
N LEU A 58 0.41 -11.62 2.68
CA LEU A 58 -0.87 -11.26 3.30
C LEU A 58 -0.68 -10.87 4.78
N LEU A 59 0.17 -11.59 5.51
CA LEU A 59 0.51 -11.25 6.90
C LEU A 59 1.21 -9.89 7.00
N TYR A 60 2.11 -9.57 6.08
CA TYR A 60 2.79 -8.28 6.02
C TYR A 60 1.83 -7.14 5.70
N LEU A 61 0.90 -7.32 4.75
CA LEU A 61 -0.11 -6.32 4.43
C LEU A 61 -1.08 -6.09 5.59
N ILE A 62 -1.49 -7.17 6.29
CA ILE A 62 -2.30 -7.07 7.51
C ILE A 62 -1.54 -6.32 8.60
N LYS A 63 -0.25 -6.61 8.80
CA LYS A 63 0.61 -5.87 9.74
C LYS A 63 0.67 -4.38 9.41
N CYS A 64 0.83 -4.04 8.13
CA CYS A 64 0.78 -2.66 7.68
C CYS A 64 -0.56 -1.99 8.01
N LEU A 65 -1.67 -2.71 7.88
CA LEU A 65 -3.00 -2.20 8.22
C LEU A 65 -3.17 -2.02 9.74
N GLU A 66 -2.74 -3.00 10.54
CA GLU A 66 -2.87 -3.01 12.00
C GLU A 66 -2.05 -1.89 12.67
N GLU A 67 -0.89 -1.57 12.12
CA GLU A 67 0.03 -0.57 12.67
C GLU A 67 -0.09 0.82 12.00
N ASP A 68 -1.10 1.01 11.14
CA ASP A 68 -1.31 2.25 10.35
C ASP A 68 -0.07 2.66 9.55
N ILE A 69 0.58 1.67 8.94
CA ILE A 69 1.78 1.85 8.12
C ILE A 69 1.36 2.03 6.66
N PRO A 70 1.49 3.26 6.11
CA PRO A 70 1.03 3.55 4.78
C PRO A 70 1.92 2.94 3.71
N TYR A 71 1.38 2.87 2.49
CA TYR A 71 2.12 2.54 1.27
C TYR A 71 2.92 1.24 1.37
N LYS A 72 2.27 0.19 1.92
CA LYS A 72 2.82 -1.17 2.07
C LYS A 72 4.17 -1.19 2.81
N GLY A 73 4.39 -0.25 3.74
CA GLY A 73 5.63 -0.17 4.51
C GLY A 73 6.87 0.25 3.73
N PHE A 74 6.77 0.66 2.46
CA PHE A 74 7.94 0.96 1.61
C PHE A 74 8.92 2.00 2.19
N PHE A 75 8.43 2.89 3.05
CA PHE A 75 9.24 3.90 3.74
C PHE A 75 9.37 3.64 5.25
N HIS A 76 8.94 2.46 5.72
CA HIS A 76 8.98 2.03 7.11
C HIS A 76 10.20 1.14 7.35
N GLU A 77 10.72 1.13 8.58
CA GLU A 77 11.92 0.35 8.94
C GLU A 77 11.74 -1.18 8.82
N MET A 78 10.49 -1.65 8.80
CA MET A 78 10.16 -3.07 8.58
C MET A 78 10.45 -3.53 7.15
N TYR A 79 10.52 -2.62 6.19
CA TYR A 79 10.68 -3.00 4.79
C TYR A 79 12.13 -3.32 4.48
N SER A 80 12.36 -4.54 3.99
CA SER A 80 13.66 -5.03 3.52
C SER A 80 13.61 -5.26 2.02
N THR A 81 14.62 -4.74 1.30
CA THR A 81 14.77 -5.00 -0.14
C THR A 81 15.26 -6.41 -0.43
N GLU A 82 15.95 -7.02 0.53
CA GLU A 82 16.56 -8.34 0.45
C GLU A 82 15.58 -9.45 0.83
N ALA A 83 14.66 -9.15 1.75
CA ALA A 83 13.62 -10.04 2.23
C ALA A 83 12.27 -9.27 2.28
N PRO A 84 11.70 -8.95 1.11
CA PRO A 84 10.45 -8.22 1.06
C PRO A 84 9.33 -9.07 1.69
N PHE A 85 8.45 -8.41 2.44
CA PHE A 85 7.30 -9.03 3.13
C PHE A 85 7.63 -9.88 4.37
N GLU A 86 8.90 -9.93 4.79
CA GLU A 86 9.30 -10.41 6.11
C GLU A 86 9.45 -9.22 7.07
N TYR A 87 9.04 -9.39 8.35
CA TYR A 87 9.10 -8.35 9.38
C TYR A 87 9.38 -8.90 10.79
#